data_AF-A0AAV2Z8M6-F1
#
_entry.id   AF-A0AAV2Z8M6-F1
#
_cell.length_a   1.000
_cell.length_b   1.000
_cell.length_c   1.000
_cell.angle_alpha   90.00
_cell.angle_beta   90.00
_cell.angle_gamma   90.00
#
_symmetry.space_group_name_H-M   'P 1'
#
loop_
_entity.id
_entity.type
_entity.pdbx_description
1 polymer ?
#
loop_
_entity_poly.entity_id
_entity_poly.type
_entity_poly.pdbx_seq_one_letter_code
_entity_poly.pdbx_strand_id
1 'polypeptide(L)'
;METRSSPSMCELRAVAADRGLKYYMHLAKSDLHALLLRKNGTTTGTKLDSLRASETAGKSRSQSLAKAVRTSARLSERKRKAEDGEMPRKKKGKAPEVTTNTLDPIMLTELGPHTFKFVRTNGSIVLYNVDTLVQYILSTGDFSEPETRIPFSDEDLRQMDAGIQRAKLDFRSVWEAKQNKREFEEKKVSRDGLLGLERCAGEFISSMLEIVEGDDPEVGEMQLIMSTFPSFSDVFGQIRSQDEEFAKQCLNHFKEYLRGPPNRPNMDNSGLLPVILEFLDDVGKGNQSASAFGF
;
A
#
# COMPACT_ATOMS: atom_id res chain seq x y z
N MET A 1 0.21 -17.11 -38.05
CA MET A 1 1.62 -16.67 -38.13
C MET A 1 2.14 -16.62 -36.72
N GLU A 2 2.97 -17.58 -36.30
CA GLU A 2 3.59 -17.56 -34.98
C GLU A 2 4.69 -16.51 -34.97
N THR A 3 4.46 -15.40 -34.27
CA THR A 3 5.50 -14.40 -33.99
C THR A 3 6.48 -15.03 -33.01
N ARG A 4 7.63 -15.47 -33.52
CA ARG A 4 8.75 -15.93 -32.69
C ARG A 4 9.18 -14.77 -31.80
N SER A 5 8.88 -14.83 -30.50
CA SER A 5 9.34 -13.85 -29.52
C SER A 5 10.85 -13.73 -29.60
N SER A 6 11.34 -12.53 -29.95
CA SER A 6 12.76 -12.22 -29.93
C SER A 6 13.27 -12.32 -28.48
N PRO A 7 14.41 -12.99 -28.22
CA PRO A 7 14.94 -13.15 -26.87
C PRO A 7 15.16 -11.80 -26.16
N SER A 8 14.98 -11.78 -24.85
CA SER A 8 15.17 -10.59 -24.02
C SER A 8 16.66 -10.24 -23.86
N MET A 9 16.99 -9.00 -23.51
CA MET A 9 18.39 -8.60 -23.29
C MET A 9 19.05 -9.37 -22.14
N CYS A 10 18.28 -9.71 -21.11
CA CYS A 10 18.75 -10.54 -20.00
C CYS A 10 19.13 -11.96 -20.47
N GLU A 11 18.30 -12.57 -21.31
CA GLU A 11 18.60 -13.89 -21.89
C GLU A 11 19.87 -13.86 -22.75
N LEU A 12 20.05 -12.84 -23.59
CA LEU A 12 21.25 -12.72 -24.42
C LEU A 12 22.52 -12.53 -23.58
N ARG A 13 22.44 -11.77 -22.49
CA ARG A 13 23.57 -11.59 -21.56
C ARG A 13 23.89 -12.85 -20.77
N ALA A 14 22.88 -13.61 -20.35
CA ALA A 14 23.08 -14.90 -19.68
C ALA A 14 23.80 -15.90 -20.62
N VAL A 15 23.33 -16.02 -21.87
CA VAL A 15 23.95 -16.89 -22.88
C VAL A 15 25.38 -16.43 -23.21
N ALA A 16 25.65 -15.12 -23.21
CA ALA A 16 26.99 -14.60 -23.43
C ALA A 16 27.95 -14.87 -22.26
N ALA A 17 27.45 -14.81 -21.03
CA ALA A 17 28.18 -15.18 -19.81
C ALA A 17 28.58 -16.65 -19.85
N ASP A 18 27.62 -17.54 -20.13
CA ASP A 18 27.84 -19.00 -20.22
C ASP A 18 28.86 -19.37 -21.29
N ARG A 19 28.95 -18.55 -22.35
CA ARG A 19 29.90 -18.74 -23.46
C ARG A 19 31.26 -18.07 -23.25
N GLY A 20 31.50 -17.52 -22.06
CA GLY A 20 32.74 -16.87 -21.67
C GLY A 20 33.12 -15.70 -22.56
N LEU A 21 32.13 -14.98 -23.13
CA LEU A 21 32.41 -13.77 -23.90
C LEU A 21 32.92 -12.70 -22.94
N LYS A 22 33.99 -12.00 -23.34
CA LYS A 22 34.49 -10.81 -22.63
C LYS A 22 33.92 -9.57 -23.32
N TYR A 23 33.62 -8.52 -22.56
CA TYR A 23 33.17 -7.22 -23.07
C TYR A 23 31.81 -7.19 -23.80
N TYR A 24 30.84 -8.03 -23.39
CA TYR A 24 29.50 -8.07 -24.00
C TYR A 24 28.45 -7.19 -23.30
N MET A 25 28.78 -6.59 -22.15
CA MET A 25 27.85 -5.75 -21.36
C MET A 25 27.44 -4.46 -22.08
N HIS A 26 28.34 -3.90 -22.88
CA HIS A 26 28.19 -2.62 -23.57
C HIS A 26 27.65 -2.76 -25.00
N LEU A 27 27.37 -3.99 -25.47
CA LEU A 27 26.87 -4.23 -26.82
C LEU A 27 25.36 -3.99 -26.88
N ALA A 28 24.91 -3.36 -27.97
CA ALA A 28 23.50 -3.23 -28.29
C ALA A 28 22.86 -4.60 -28.56
N LYS A 29 21.52 -4.69 -28.42
CA LYS A 29 20.76 -5.94 -28.54
C LYS A 29 21.01 -6.66 -29.88
N SER A 30 21.00 -5.90 -30.98
CA SER A 30 21.25 -6.41 -32.33
C SER A 30 22.62 -7.05 -32.46
N ASP A 31 23.64 -6.38 -31.91
CA ASP A 31 25.04 -6.74 -32.09
C ASP A 31 25.40 -7.95 -31.22
N LEU A 32 24.87 -7.99 -29.98
CA LEU A 32 25.01 -9.13 -29.09
C LEU A 32 24.32 -10.37 -29.67
N HIS A 33 23.11 -10.21 -30.23
CA HIS A 33 22.39 -11.29 -30.87
C HIS A 33 23.13 -11.82 -32.12
N ALA A 34 23.65 -10.93 -32.96
CA ALA A 34 24.45 -11.30 -34.13
C ALA A 34 25.76 -12.02 -33.74
N LEU A 35 26.43 -11.54 -32.68
CA LEU A 35 27.67 -12.13 -32.17
C LEU A 35 27.44 -13.53 -31.61
N LEU A 36 26.33 -13.75 -30.90
CA LEU A 36 25.92 -15.05 -30.38
C LEU A 36 25.52 -16.04 -31.49
N LEU A 37 24.90 -15.56 -32.57
CA LEU A 37 24.59 -16.38 -33.75
C LEU A 37 25.86 -16.77 -34.52
N ARG A 38 26.80 -15.84 -34.68
CA ARG A 38 28.06 -16.08 -35.42
C ARG A 38 28.95 -17.11 -34.72
N LYS A 39 28.96 -17.12 -33.38
CA LYS A 39 29.73 -18.09 -32.57
C LYS A 39 29.13 -19.50 -32.56
N ASN A 40 27.88 -19.68 -32.99
CA ASN A 40 27.26 -21.01 -33.16
C ASN A 40 27.80 -21.78 -34.38
N GLY A 41 28.56 -21.14 -35.27
CA GLY A 41 29.04 -21.72 -36.52
C GLY A 41 30.40 -22.41 -36.48
N THR A 42 31.05 -22.56 -35.32
CA THR A 42 32.44 -23.05 -35.26
C THR A 42 32.64 -24.13 -34.19
N THR A 43 32.55 -25.38 -34.66
CA THR A 43 33.19 -26.64 -34.18
C THR A 43 32.82 -27.27 -32.82
N THR A 44 32.22 -28.47 -32.97
CA THR A 44 32.51 -29.78 -32.33
C THR A 44 32.17 -30.04 -30.85
N GLY A 45 31.23 -30.97 -30.64
CA GLY A 45 31.40 -32.04 -29.65
C GLY A 45 30.33 -32.18 -28.56
N THR A 46 29.39 -33.10 -28.81
CA THR A 46 28.64 -33.96 -27.86
C THR A 46 27.41 -33.45 -27.08
N LYS A 47 26.33 -34.19 -27.34
CA LYS A 47 25.11 -34.49 -26.56
C LYS A 47 23.94 -33.49 -26.61
N LEU A 48 23.25 -33.55 -27.75
CA LEU A 48 21.79 -33.56 -27.78
C LEU A 48 21.32 -35.00 -27.46
N ASP A 49 20.51 -35.19 -26.42
CA ASP A 49 19.33 -36.08 -26.46
C ASP A 49 18.54 -35.98 -25.15
N SER A 50 17.21 -36.07 -25.28
CA SER A 50 16.17 -35.98 -24.24
C SER A 50 15.81 -34.54 -23.86
N LEU A 51 14.62 -33.98 -24.13
CA LEU A 51 13.28 -34.55 -24.05
C LEU A 51 12.37 -33.90 -25.10
N ARG A 52 11.71 -34.74 -25.90
CA ARG A 52 10.54 -34.37 -26.72
C ARG A 52 9.49 -35.47 -26.55
N ALA A 53 8.23 -35.06 -26.64
CA ALA A 53 6.98 -35.81 -26.51
C ALA A 53 6.41 -35.86 -25.07
N SER A 54 5.14 -35.61 -24.81
CA SER A 54 4.03 -35.14 -25.63
C SER A 54 2.86 -34.87 -24.67
N GLU A 55 2.23 -33.71 -24.74
CA GLU A 55 0.85 -33.55 -24.29
C GLU A 55 -0.03 -33.58 -25.53
N THR A 56 -0.99 -34.51 -25.59
CA THR A 56 -2.36 -34.27 -26.08
C THR A 56 -3.24 -35.50 -25.82
N ALA A 57 -4.30 -35.24 -25.05
CA ALA A 57 -5.69 -35.66 -25.24
C ALA A 57 -6.09 -37.16 -25.21
N GLY A 58 -7.03 -37.45 -24.30
CA GLY A 58 -8.30 -38.06 -24.72
C GLY A 58 -8.85 -39.24 -23.91
N LYS A 59 -10.07 -39.03 -23.38
CA LYS A 59 -11.21 -39.97 -23.30
C LYS A 59 -11.27 -41.05 -22.18
N SER A 60 -12.24 -40.77 -21.30
CA SER A 60 -13.46 -41.57 -21.05
C SER A 60 -13.44 -42.83 -20.16
N ARG A 61 -14.25 -42.73 -19.09
CA ARG A 61 -15.35 -43.62 -18.67
C ARG A 61 -15.06 -44.83 -17.76
N SER A 62 -15.63 -44.69 -16.55
CA SER A 62 -16.40 -45.65 -15.74
C SER A 62 -15.74 -46.79 -14.96
N GLN A 63 -16.28 -46.92 -13.73
CA GLN A 63 -16.46 -48.08 -12.84
C GLN A 63 -15.60 -47.96 -11.57
N SER A 64 -16.14 -47.55 -10.42
CA SER A 64 -17.19 -48.12 -9.54
C SER A 64 -16.56 -48.75 -8.29
N LEU A 65 -17.28 -48.67 -7.16
CA LEU A 65 -17.09 -49.34 -5.86
C LEU A 65 -16.14 -48.58 -4.90
N ALA A 66 -16.45 -48.32 -3.63
CA ALA A 66 -17.53 -48.80 -2.78
C ALA A 66 -17.85 -47.83 -1.62
N LYS A 67 -19.07 -47.99 -1.12
CA LYS A 67 -19.71 -47.39 0.05
C LYS A 67 -18.94 -47.61 1.36
N ALA A 68 -19.05 -46.67 2.31
CA ALA A 68 -19.37 -46.98 3.70
C ALA A 68 -20.01 -45.77 4.42
N VAL A 69 -21.31 -45.89 4.66
CA VAL A 69 -22.09 -45.14 5.67
C VAL A 69 -22.33 -46.10 6.83
N ARG A 70 -22.22 -45.63 8.09
CA ARG A 70 -22.99 -46.01 9.30
C ARG A 70 -22.25 -45.55 10.58
N THR A 71 -22.75 -44.57 11.35
CA THR A 71 -23.72 -44.64 12.48
C THR A 71 -23.27 -45.39 13.74
N SER A 72 -23.18 -44.67 14.87
CA SER A 72 -23.64 -45.06 16.23
C SER A 72 -23.35 -43.89 17.18
N ALA A 73 -24.31 -43.19 17.78
CA ALA A 73 -25.28 -43.60 18.81
C ALA A 73 -24.66 -43.92 20.18
N ARG A 74 -24.87 -42.98 21.11
CA ARG A 74 -25.19 -43.13 22.54
C ARG A 74 -24.12 -43.61 23.52
N LEU A 75 -24.02 -42.84 24.61
CA LEU A 75 -23.91 -43.19 26.05
C LEU A 75 -23.10 -42.06 26.72
N SER A 76 -23.46 -41.44 27.84
CA SER A 76 -24.47 -41.74 28.86
C SER A 76 -24.50 -40.58 29.87
N GLU A 77 -25.69 -40.19 30.30
CA GLU A 77 -25.94 -39.40 31.51
C GLU A 77 -25.41 -40.12 32.76
N ARG A 78 -24.84 -39.39 33.72
CA ARG A 78 -24.92 -39.77 35.13
C ARG A 78 -24.98 -38.54 36.04
N LYS A 79 -26.15 -38.40 36.65
CA LYS A 79 -26.58 -37.46 37.66
C LYS A 79 -26.51 -38.13 39.04
N ARG A 80 -26.04 -37.39 40.06
CA ARG A 80 -26.35 -37.44 41.53
C ARG A 80 -25.33 -36.51 42.24
N LYS A 81 -25.68 -35.32 42.78
CA LYS A 81 -26.29 -35.00 44.11
C LYS A 81 -25.67 -35.83 45.26
N ALA A 82 -25.28 -35.31 46.42
CA ALA A 82 -25.12 -33.99 47.05
C ALA A 82 -24.38 -34.26 48.38
N GLU A 83 -23.71 -33.27 48.98
CA GLU A 83 -23.74 -32.93 50.43
C GLU A 83 -22.54 -32.10 50.90
N ASP A 84 -22.79 -31.40 52.00
CA ASP A 84 -22.22 -30.18 52.51
C ASP A 84 -20.74 -30.18 52.87
N GLY A 85 -20.14 -29.01 52.70
CA GLY A 85 -18.82 -28.67 53.20
C GLY A 85 -18.51 -27.20 52.94
N GLU A 86 -19.03 -26.31 53.80
CA GLU A 86 -18.57 -24.92 53.88
C GLU A 86 -17.06 -24.90 54.13
N MET A 87 -16.31 -24.52 53.09
CA MET A 87 -14.91 -24.15 53.19
C MET A 87 -14.74 -22.75 52.56
N PRO A 88 -14.02 -21.85 53.25
CA PRO A 88 -14.02 -20.44 52.92
C PRO A 88 -13.40 -20.23 51.54
N ARG A 89 -14.16 -19.58 50.65
CA ARG A 89 -13.68 -19.10 49.35
C ARG A 89 -12.49 -18.17 49.58
N LYS A 90 -11.28 -18.71 49.45
CA LYS A 90 -10.06 -17.92 49.25
C LYS A 90 -10.34 -16.99 48.07
N LYS A 91 -10.38 -15.68 48.34
CA LYS A 91 -10.38 -14.63 47.31
C LYS A 91 -9.20 -14.94 46.40
N LYS A 92 -9.48 -15.42 45.18
CA LYS A 92 -8.47 -15.48 44.11
C LYS A 92 -7.96 -14.05 43.97
N GLY A 93 -6.72 -13.82 44.38
CA GLY A 93 -6.04 -12.56 44.14
C GLY A 93 -6.14 -12.26 42.65
N LYS A 94 -6.66 -11.08 42.29
CA LYS A 94 -6.62 -10.61 40.92
C LYS A 94 -5.15 -10.67 40.49
N ALA A 95 -4.85 -11.44 39.45
CA ALA A 95 -3.56 -11.37 38.79
C ALA A 95 -3.27 -9.89 38.46
N PRO A 96 -2.03 -9.41 38.61
CA PRO A 96 -1.70 -8.02 38.35
C PRO A 96 -2.10 -7.67 36.91
N GLU A 97 -2.90 -6.62 36.77
CA GLU A 97 -3.35 -6.06 35.51
C GLU A 97 -2.10 -5.52 34.79
N VAL A 98 -1.66 -6.21 33.73
CA VAL A 98 -0.45 -5.82 32.99
C VAL A 98 -0.83 -4.73 32.01
N THR A 99 -0.72 -3.48 32.46
CA THR A 99 -0.80 -2.29 31.60
C THR A 99 0.47 -2.21 30.77
N THR A 100 0.33 -2.13 29.45
CA THR A 100 1.48 -2.23 28.54
C THR A 100 2.15 -0.91 28.20
N ASN A 101 1.45 0.22 28.34
CA ASN A 101 1.91 1.50 27.81
C ASN A 101 1.78 2.66 28.79
N THR A 102 2.76 3.56 28.73
CA THR A 102 2.81 4.84 29.47
C THR A 102 2.46 6.04 28.58
N LEU A 103 2.57 5.88 27.25
CA LEU A 103 2.23 6.89 26.25
C LEU A 103 0.99 6.45 25.46
N ASP A 104 0.25 7.42 24.97
CA ASP A 104 -0.86 7.24 24.04
C ASP A 104 -0.33 6.64 22.72
N PRO A 105 -0.83 5.47 22.29
CA PRO A 105 -0.38 4.85 21.05
C PRO A 105 -0.66 5.65 19.78
N ILE A 106 -1.63 6.58 19.79
CA ILE A 106 -2.04 7.34 18.60
C ILE A 106 -1.13 8.56 18.40
N MET A 107 -1.02 9.39 19.44
CA MET A 107 -0.29 10.66 19.36
C MET A 107 1.14 10.58 19.91
N LEU A 108 1.52 9.44 20.52
CA LEU A 108 2.81 9.24 21.19
C LEU A 108 3.10 10.25 22.30
N THR A 109 2.03 10.81 22.90
CA THR A 109 2.06 11.77 24.01
C THR A 109 1.77 11.09 25.34
N GLU A 110 2.01 11.76 26.46
CA GLU A 110 1.68 11.23 27.78
C GLU A 110 0.17 10.96 27.94
N LEU A 111 -0.17 9.93 28.72
CA LEU A 111 -1.55 9.65 29.07
C LEU A 111 -2.09 10.74 30.01
N GLY A 112 -3.19 11.37 29.60
CA GLY A 112 -3.87 12.42 30.32
C GLY A 112 -4.85 11.92 31.39
N PRO A 113 -5.69 12.82 31.94
CA PRO A 113 -6.61 12.51 33.03
C PRO A 113 -7.81 11.64 32.61
N HIS A 114 -8.08 11.56 31.31
CA HIS A 114 -9.24 10.86 30.75
C HIS A 114 -8.77 9.78 29.78
N THR A 115 -8.65 8.55 30.29
CA THR A 115 -8.19 7.40 29.51
C THR A 115 -9.28 6.37 29.28
N PHE A 116 -9.27 5.74 28.11
CA PHE A 116 -10.05 4.55 27.80
C PHE A 116 -9.17 3.29 27.94
N LYS A 117 -9.71 2.22 28.52
CA LYS A 117 -9.01 0.94 28.69
C LYS A 117 -9.51 -0.07 27.67
N PHE A 118 -8.63 -0.61 26.85
CA PHE A 118 -8.96 -1.72 25.95
C PHE A 118 -8.26 -3.01 26.40
N VAL A 119 -9.02 -4.09 26.52
CA VAL A 119 -8.49 -5.41 26.90
C VAL A 119 -8.36 -6.28 25.67
N ARG A 120 -7.13 -6.67 25.34
CA ARG A 120 -6.85 -7.54 24.19
C ARG A 120 -7.18 -9.00 24.50
N THR A 121 -7.28 -9.81 23.44
CA THR A 121 -7.54 -11.26 23.53
C THR A 121 -6.48 -12.03 24.31
N ASN A 122 -5.23 -11.53 24.36
CA ASN A 122 -4.14 -12.08 25.16
C ASN A 122 -4.15 -11.63 26.64
N GLY A 123 -5.14 -10.82 27.05
CA GLY A 123 -5.27 -10.28 28.41
C GLY A 123 -4.42 -9.05 28.72
N SER A 124 -3.62 -8.55 27.77
CA SER A 124 -2.91 -7.28 27.92
C SER A 124 -3.87 -6.08 27.80
N ILE A 125 -3.57 -5.01 28.54
CA ILE A 125 -4.42 -3.81 28.58
C ILE A 125 -3.65 -2.62 28.03
N VAL A 126 -4.31 -1.93 27.10
CA VAL A 126 -3.82 -0.70 26.51
C VAL A 126 -4.68 0.46 26.96
N LEU A 127 -4.02 1.57 27.26
CA LEU A 127 -4.66 2.82 27.59
C LEU A 127 -4.54 3.78 26.42
N TYR A 128 -5.63 4.47 26.09
CA TYR A 128 -5.65 5.56 25.12
C TYR A 128 -6.18 6.81 25.81
N ASN A 129 -5.77 8.00 25.38
CA ASN A 129 -6.53 9.18 25.74
C ASN A 129 -7.88 9.14 24.99
N VAL A 130 -8.94 9.54 25.69
CA VAL A 130 -10.29 9.48 25.12
C VAL A 130 -10.42 10.41 23.92
N ASP A 131 -9.82 11.60 23.98
CA ASP A 131 -9.84 12.61 22.93
C ASP A 131 -9.19 12.09 21.63
N THR A 132 -7.97 11.57 21.70
CA THR A 132 -7.22 11.07 20.54
C THR A 132 -7.90 9.87 19.90
N LEU A 133 -8.39 8.92 20.70
CA LEU A 133 -9.06 7.72 20.21
C LEU A 133 -10.38 8.05 19.52
N VAL A 134 -11.19 8.92 20.13
CA VAL A 134 -12.47 9.34 19.55
C VAL A 134 -12.24 10.13 18.28
N GLN A 135 -11.29 11.08 18.28
CA GLN A 135 -10.94 11.84 17.09
C GLN A 135 -10.45 10.93 15.96
N TYR A 136 -9.65 9.91 16.28
CA TYR A 136 -9.22 8.91 15.32
C TYR A 136 -10.41 8.15 14.70
N ILE A 137 -11.31 7.62 15.53
CA ILE A 137 -12.48 6.87 15.05
C ILE A 137 -13.37 7.74 14.16
N LEU A 138 -13.65 8.98 14.59
CA LEU A 138 -14.53 9.90 13.84
C LEU A 138 -13.88 10.48 12.58
N SER A 139 -12.56 10.61 12.53
CA SER A 139 -11.86 11.09 11.33
C SER A 139 -11.65 9.98 10.30
N THR A 140 -11.35 8.76 10.76
CA THR A 140 -11.04 7.63 9.87
C THR A 140 -12.27 6.81 9.49
N GLY A 141 -13.29 6.79 10.34
CA GLY A 141 -14.42 5.87 10.24
C GLY A 141 -14.07 4.41 10.56
N ASP A 142 -12.89 4.15 11.13
CA ASP A 142 -12.49 2.80 11.56
C ASP A 142 -12.88 2.59 13.02
N PHE A 143 -13.87 1.73 13.26
CA PHE A 143 -14.38 1.39 14.59
C PHE A 143 -13.64 0.19 15.20
N SER A 144 -12.34 0.10 14.92
CA SER A 144 -11.45 -0.96 15.38
C SER A 144 -10.29 -0.35 16.15
N GLU A 145 -9.72 -1.13 17.06
CA GLU A 145 -8.56 -0.72 17.83
C GLU A 145 -7.37 -0.40 16.91
N PRO A 146 -6.75 0.80 16.99
CA PRO A 146 -5.75 1.27 16.03
C PRO A 146 -4.55 0.32 15.76
N GLU A 147 -4.03 -0.34 16.80
CA GLU A 147 -2.86 -1.22 16.70
C GLU A 147 -3.24 -2.64 16.26
N THR A 148 -4.18 -3.28 16.96
CA THR A 148 -4.53 -4.69 16.74
C THR A 148 -5.62 -4.89 15.69
N ARG A 149 -6.30 -3.83 15.26
CA ARG A 149 -7.46 -3.85 14.35
C ARG A 149 -8.61 -4.73 14.84
N ILE A 150 -8.69 -4.99 16.15
CA ILE A 150 -9.80 -5.71 16.75
C ILE A 150 -11.01 -4.77 16.79
N PRO A 151 -12.18 -5.14 16.24
CA PRO A 151 -13.36 -4.28 16.28
C PRO A 151 -13.80 -3.96 17.70
N PHE A 152 -14.13 -2.70 17.97
CA PHE A 152 -14.72 -2.31 19.25
C PHE A 152 -16.14 -2.85 19.37
N SER A 153 -16.45 -3.40 20.54
CA SER A 153 -17.82 -3.78 20.87
C SER A 153 -18.70 -2.54 21.04
N ASP A 154 -20.02 -2.71 20.94
CA ASP A 154 -20.94 -1.58 21.14
C ASP A 154 -20.88 -1.02 22.57
N GLU A 155 -20.51 -1.86 23.53
CA GLU A 155 -20.29 -1.45 24.92
C GLU A 155 -19.03 -0.60 25.05
N ASP A 156 -17.94 -0.97 24.38
CA ASP A 156 -16.71 -0.17 24.36
C ASP A 156 -16.97 1.24 23.82
N LEU A 157 -17.73 1.35 22.73
CA LEU A 157 -18.07 2.64 22.11
C LEU A 157 -18.93 3.50 23.02
N ARG A 158 -19.90 2.92 23.73
CA ARG A 158 -20.68 3.64 24.74
C ARG A 158 -19.84 4.10 25.93
N GLN A 159 -18.85 3.31 26.33
CA GLN A 159 -17.90 3.70 27.37
C GLN A 159 -16.99 4.86 26.91
N MET A 160 -16.59 4.88 25.64
CA MET A 160 -15.90 6.02 25.04
C MET A 160 -16.78 7.27 25.09
N ASP A 161 -18.06 7.17 24.69
CA ASP A 161 -19.01 8.29 24.74
C ASP A 161 -19.22 8.81 26.18
N ALA A 162 -19.33 7.92 27.17
CA ALA A 162 -19.34 8.31 28.58
C ALA A 162 -18.01 8.94 29.03
N GLY A 163 -16.89 8.56 28.42
CA GLY A 163 -15.58 9.21 28.57
C GLY A 163 -15.57 10.64 28.05
N ILE A 164 -16.09 10.86 26.84
CA ILE A 164 -16.24 12.18 26.20
C ILE A 164 -17.04 13.12 27.11
N GLN A 165 -18.20 12.66 27.59
CA GLN A 165 -19.06 13.44 28.48
C GLN A 165 -18.38 13.81 29.79
N ARG A 166 -17.66 12.86 30.41
CA ARG A 166 -16.89 13.12 31.65
C ARG A 166 -15.74 14.11 31.43
N ALA A 167 -15.10 14.02 30.27
CA ALA A 167 -14.02 14.92 29.86
C ALA A 167 -14.53 16.28 29.34
N LYS A 168 -15.85 16.44 29.17
CA LYS A 168 -16.50 17.63 28.59
C LYS A 168 -15.95 17.99 27.20
N LEU A 169 -15.64 16.97 26.41
CA LEU A 169 -15.15 17.13 25.05
C LEU A 169 -16.33 17.31 24.08
N ASP A 170 -16.19 18.19 23.10
CA ASP A 170 -17.21 18.47 22.09
C ASP A 170 -17.05 17.55 20.88
N PHE A 171 -17.22 16.24 21.11
CA PHE A 171 -17.18 15.23 20.05
C PHE A 171 -18.56 14.61 19.84
N ARG A 172 -18.82 14.19 18.59
CA ARG A 172 -20.00 13.39 18.26
C ARG A 172 -19.87 11.99 18.87
N SER A 173 -21.01 11.33 19.10
CA SER A 173 -21.01 9.95 19.61
C SER A 173 -20.35 8.99 18.60
N VAL A 174 -19.37 8.22 19.07
CA VAL A 174 -18.75 7.16 18.25
C VAL A 174 -19.70 5.98 18.06
N TRP A 175 -20.58 5.72 19.03
CA TRP A 175 -21.59 4.67 18.91
C TRP A 175 -22.64 5.01 17.83
N GLU A 176 -23.15 6.24 17.81
CA GLU A 176 -24.06 6.71 16.76
C GLU A 176 -23.37 6.76 15.39
N ALA A 177 -22.12 7.21 15.35
CA ALA A 177 -21.33 7.22 14.12
C ALA A 177 -21.19 5.82 13.51
N LYS A 178 -21.03 4.77 14.33
CA LYS A 178 -20.96 3.37 13.87
C LYS A 178 -22.26 2.91 13.20
N GLN A 179 -23.42 3.42 13.64
CA GLN A 179 -24.70 3.09 13.00
C GLN A 179 -24.79 3.68 11.58
N ASN A 180 -24.13 4.81 11.35
CA ASN A 180 -24.05 5.47 10.04
C ASN A 180 -22.77 5.11 9.27
N LYS A 181 -22.31 3.86 9.38
CA LYS A 181 -21.06 3.37 8.76
C LYS A 181 -20.93 3.70 7.27
N ARG A 182 -22.04 3.71 6.55
CA ARG A 182 -22.08 4.00 5.11
C ARG A 182 -21.48 5.36 4.75
N GLU A 183 -21.76 6.39 5.54
CA GLU A 183 -21.20 7.74 5.30
C GLU A 183 -19.67 7.73 5.37
N PHE A 184 -19.12 6.98 6.33
CA PHE A 184 -17.68 6.82 6.50
C PHE A 184 -17.06 5.98 5.38
N GLU A 185 -17.75 4.95 4.90
CA GLU A 185 -17.31 4.16 3.75
C GLU A 185 -17.26 5.01 2.47
N GLU A 186 -18.27 5.84 2.22
CA GLU A 186 -18.28 6.76 1.08
C GLU A 186 -17.14 7.80 1.17
N LYS A 187 -16.93 8.40 2.34
CA LYS A 187 -15.80 9.30 2.60
C LYS A 187 -14.45 8.61 2.42
N LYS A 188 -14.32 7.37 2.88
CA LYS A 188 -13.11 6.56 2.71
C LYS A 188 -12.83 6.32 1.24
N VAL A 189 -13.83 5.93 0.45
CA VAL A 189 -13.68 5.73 -1.00
C VAL A 189 -13.22 7.02 -1.68
N SER A 190 -13.81 8.17 -1.31
CA SER A 190 -13.38 9.47 -1.85
C SER A 190 -11.93 9.79 -1.49
N ARG A 191 -11.53 9.64 -0.22
CA ARG A 191 -10.14 9.83 0.22
C ARG A 191 -9.17 8.89 -0.48
N ASP A 192 -9.51 7.61 -0.57
CA ASP A 192 -8.66 6.60 -1.20
C ASP A 192 -8.51 6.87 -2.71
N GLY A 193 -9.57 7.38 -3.36
CA GLY A 193 -9.53 7.86 -4.74
C GLY A 193 -8.61 9.07 -4.92
N LEU A 194 -8.68 10.04 -4.02
CA LEU A 194 -7.82 11.22 -4.02
C LEU A 194 -6.33 10.85 -3.82
N LEU A 195 -6.04 9.91 -2.91
CA LEU A 195 -4.71 9.33 -2.74
C LEU A 195 -4.25 8.55 -3.98
N GLY A 196 -5.18 7.91 -4.70
CA GLY A 196 -4.89 7.27 -5.98
C GLY A 196 -4.42 8.28 -7.04
N LEU A 197 -5.13 9.42 -7.16
CA LEU A 197 -4.74 10.50 -8.06
C LEU A 197 -3.39 11.12 -7.69
N GLU A 198 -3.11 11.31 -6.40
CA GLU A 198 -1.82 11.79 -5.90
C GLU A 198 -0.66 10.89 -6.34
N ARG A 199 -0.82 9.56 -6.24
CA ARG A 199 0.17 8.60 -6.71
C ARG A 199 0.39 8.68 -8.21
N CYS A 200 -0.68 8.78 -9.00
CA CYS A 200 -0.58 8.98 -10.44
C CYS A 200 0.14 10.30 -10.79
N ALA A 201 -0.14 11.38 -10.07
CA ALA A 201 0.57 12.64 -10.24
C ALA A 201 2.07 12.48 -9.91
N GLY A 202 2.41 11.73 -8.86
CA GLY A 202 3.78 11.42 -8.45
C GLY A 202 4.59 10.65 -9.51
N GLU A 203 3.96 9.82 -10.33
CA GLU A 203 4.62 9.14 -11.46
C GLU A 203 5.10 10.14 -12.53
N PHE A 204 4.30 11.16 -12.83
CA PHE A 204 4.71 12.23 -13.74
C PHE A 204 5.81 13.09 -13.14
N ILE A 205 5.77 13.36 -11.82
CA ILE A 205 6.86 14.07 -11.13
C ILE A 205 8.16 13.27 -11.17
N SER A 206 8.09 11.95 -11.00
CA SER A 206 9.26 11.08 -11.15
C SER A 206 9.80 11.11 -12.59
N SER A 207 8.91 11.09 -13.59
CA SER A 207 9.29 11.24 -15.00
C SER A 207 9.92 12.61 -15.29
N MET A 208 9.42 13.69 -14.67
CA MET A 208 10.04 15.01 -14.76
C MET A 208 11.45 15.01 -14.18
N LEU A 209 11.67 14.33 -13.05
CA LEU A 209 13.00 14.21 -12.46
C LEU A 209 13.97 13.43 -13.36
N GLU A 210 13.51 12.33 -13.97
CA GLU A 210 14.31 11.57 -14.93
C GLU A 210 14.74 12.44 -16.13
N ILE A 211 13.87 13.35 -16.59
CA ILE A 211 14.19 14.31 -17.65
C ILE A 211 15.21 15.36 -17.18
N VAL A 212 15.08 15.84 -15.94
CA VAL A 212 16.03 16.77 -15.30
C VAL A 212 17.42 16.16 -15.19
N GLU A 213 17.50 14.90 -14.80
CA GLU A 213 18.77 14.17 -14.63
C GLU A 213 19.34 13.62 -15.95
N GLY A 214 18.59 13.72 -17.05
CA GLY A 214 18.99 13.25 -18.38
C GLY A 214 20.02 14.15 -19.06
N ASP A 215 20.76 13.57 -20.01
CA ASP A 215 21.84 14.26 -20.75
C ASP A 215 21.37 14.93 -22.06
N ASP A 216 20.12 14.71 -22.47
CA ASP A 216 19.57 15.23 -23.73
C ASP A 216 18.40 16.20 -23.46
N PRO A 217 18.68 17.52 -23.43
CA PRO A 217 17.66 18.53 -23.12
C PRO A 217 16.60 18.66 -24.22
N GLU A 218 16.95 18.48 -25.50
CA GLU A 218 15.99 18.64 -26.61
C GLU A 218 14.92 17.54 -26.58
N VAL A 219 15.34 16.30 -26.34
CA VAL A 219 14.41 15.18 -26.16
C VAL A 219 13.58 15.37 -24.89
N GLY A 220 14.21 15.86 -23.82
CA GLY A 220 13.55 16.19 -22.56
C GLY A 220 12.44 17.22 -22.70
N GLU A 221 12.71 18.36 -23.34
CA GLU A 221 11.72 19.42 -23.62
C GLU A 221 10.54 18.88 -24.42
N MET A 222 10.81 18.12 -25.49
CA MET A 222 9.76 17.52 -26.31
C MET A 222 8.87 16.59 -25.48
N GLN A 223 9.46 15.75 -24.61
CA GLN A 223 8.71 14.85 -23.75
C GLN A 223 7.87 15.59 -22.71
N LEU A 224 8.41 16.65 -22.10
CA LEU A 224 7.69 17.49 -21.14
C LEU A 224 6.46 18.12 -21.79
N ILE A 225 6.62 18.75 -22.94
CA ILE A 225 5.56 19.48 -23.63
C ILE A 225 4.50 18.54 -24.19
N MET A 226 4.91 17.47 -24.86
CA MET A 226 3.97 16.62 -25.60
C MET A 226 3.22 15.62 -24.72
N SER A 227 3.78 15.25 -23.57
CA SER A 227 3.26 14.14 -22.76
C SER A 227 3.17 14.46 -21.28
N THR A 228 4.27 14.86 -20.65
CA THR A 228 4.36 14.89 -19.18
C THR A 228 3.55 16.03 -18.58
N PHE A 229 3.67 17.26 -19.10
CA PHE A 229 2.94 18.42 -18.59
C PHE A 229 1.42 18.33 -18.79
N PRO A 230 0.90 17.98 -19.98
CA PRO A 230 -0.54 17.84 -20.16
C PRO A 230 -1.12 16.78 -19.21
N SER A 231 -0.50 15.60 -19.15
CA SER A 231 -0.99 14.48 -18.34
C SER A 231 -0.96 14.80 -16.84
N PHE A 232 0.11 15.46 -16.36
CA PHE A 232 0.18 15.92 -14.98
C PHE A 232 -0.90 16.98 -14.68
N SER A 233 -1.06 17.98 -15.54
CA SER A 233 -2.04 19.05 -15.35
C SER A 233 -3.46 18.51 -15.26
N ASP A 234 -3.82 17.51 -16.08
CA ASP A 234 -5.12 16.87 -16.06
C ASP A 234 -5.37 16.12 -14.74
N VAL A 235 -4.41 15.30 -14.31
CA VAL A 235 -4.53 14.53 -13.05
C VAL A 235 -4.53 15.47 -11.84
N PHE A 236 -3.61 16.43 -11.79
CA PHE A 236 -3.55 17.40 -10.69
C PHE A 236 -4.78 18.31 -10.65
N GLY A 237 -5.35 18.66 -11.81
CA GLY A 237 -6.63 19.37 -11.90
C GLY A 237 -7.78 18.60 -11.24
N GLN A 238 -7.79 17.27 -11.36
CA GLN A 238 -8.77 16.43 -10.67
C GLN A 238 -8.56 16.45 -9.16
N ILE A 239 -7.31 16.38 -8.67
CA ILE A 239 -7.00 16.48 -7.24
C ILE A 239 -7.52 17.81 -6.69
N ARG A 240 -7.14 18.93 -7.33
CA ARG A 240 -7.52 20.28 -6.90
C ARG A 240 -9.03 20.51 -6.92
N SER A 241 -9.73 19.98 -7.91
CA SER A 241 -11.20 20.15 -7.99
C SER A 241 -11.95 19.39 -6.89
N GLN A 242 -11.33 18.36 -6.29
CA GLN A 242 -11.89 17.63 -5.16
C GLN A 242 -11.48 18.23 -3.81
N ASP A 243 -10.21 18.57 -3.65
CA ASP A 243 -9.67 19.13 -2.41
C ASP A 243 -8.48 20.06 -2.71
N GLU A 244 -8.72 21.37 -2.56
CA GLU A 244 -7.72 22.40 -2.86
C GLU A 244 -6.58 22.43 -1.82
N GLU A 245 -6.86 22.16 -0.56
CA GLU A 245 -5.85 22.17 0.50
C GLU A 245 -4.92 20.97 0.36
N PHE A 246 -5.48 19.79 0.12
CA PHE A 246 -4.70 18.59 -0.17
C PHE A 246 -3.85 18.78 -1.44
N ALA A 247 -4.41 19.35 -2.51
CA ALA A 247 -3.65 19.64 -3.73
C ALA A 247 -2.46 20.58 -3.49
N LYS A 248 -2.63 21.61 -2.65
CA LYS A 248 -1.54 22.51 -2.24
C LYS A 248 -0.43 21.76 -1.50
N GLN A 249 -0.79 20.85 -0.59
CA GLN A 249 0.18 20.02 0.13
C GLN A 249 0.94 19.09 -0.83
N CYS A 250 0.23 18.39 -1.72
CA CYS A 250 0.85 17.54 -2.74
C CYS A 250 1.84 18.32 -3.61
N LEU A 251 1.45 19.50 -4.09
CA LEU A 251 2.30 20.32 -4.95
C LEU A 251 3.58 20.77 -4.25
N ASN A 252 3.50 21.10 -2.96
CA ASN A 252 4.68 21.43 -2.16
C ASN A 252 5.61 20.20 -2.04
N HIS A 253 5.07 19.03 -1.74
CA HIS A 253 5.86 17.79 -1.67
C HIS A 253 6.50 17.46 -3.02
N PHE A 254 5.80 17.64 -4.14
CA PHE A 254 6.34 17.41 -5.48
C PHE A 254 7.51 18.34 -5.80
N LYS A 255 7.40 19.63 -5.43
CA LYS A 255 8.49 20.61 -5.62
C LYS A 255 9.69 20.29 -4.73
N GLU A 256 9.46 19.90 -3.48
CA GLU A 256 10.53 19.48 -2.58
C GLU A 256 11.24 18.23 -3.09
N TYR A 257 10.48 17.26 -3.60
CA TYR A 257 11.01 16.05 -4.20
C TYR A 257 11.91 16.36 -5.41
N LEU A 258 11.47 17.25 -6.31
CA LEU A 258 12.24 17.66 -7.49
C LEU A 258 13.51 18.43 -7.13
N ARG A 259 13.47 19.27 -6.08
CA ARG A 259 14.65 20.02 -5.61
C ARG A 259 15.64 19.11 -4.89
N GLY A 260 15.15 18.09 -4.19
CA GLY A 260 15.94 17.28 -3.27
C GLY A 260 16.28 18.01 -1.98
N PRO A 261 16.94 17.34 -1.02
CA PRO A 261 17.29 17.93 0.27
C PRO A 261 18.35 19.04 0.11
N PRO A 262 18.35 20.09 0.97
CA PRO A 262 19.27 21.23 0.83
C PRO A 262 20.76 20.86 0.83
N ASN A 263 21.13 19.79 1.54
CA ASN A 263 22.51 19.31 1.62
C ASN A 263 22.94 18.48 0.41
N ARG A 264 21.98 18.00 -0.39
CA ARG A 264 22.20 17.15 -1.56
C ARG A 264 21.04 17.36 -2.55
N PRO A 265 21.02 18.49 -3.26
CA PRO A 265 20.00 18.73 -4.27
C PRO A 265 20.11 17.70 -5.40
N ASN A 266 19.02 17.51 -6.13
CA ASN A 266 19.03 16.68 -7.33
C ASN A 266 19.87 17.34 -8.43
N MET A 267 20.44 16.54 -9.33
CA MET A 267 21.29 17.04 -10.40
C MET A 267 20.44 17.52 -11.58
N ASP A 268 20.60 18.76 -11.99
CA ASP A 268 19.94 19.33 -13.17
C ASP A 268 20.92 19.30 -14.36
N ASN A 269 21.00 18.14 -15.01
CA ASN A 269 21.89 17.92 -16.14
C ASN A 269 21.33 18.55 -17.43
N SER A 270 20.00 18.55 -17.59
CA SER A 270 19.34 19.12 -18.76
C SER A 270 19.08 20.62 -18.66
N GLY A 271 19.12 21.21 -17.45
CA GLY A 271 18.79 22.63 -17.23
C GLY A 271 17.29 22.92 -17.22
N LEU A 272 16.44 21.88 -17.19
CA LEU A 272 14.99 21.98 -17.30
C LEU A 272 14.28 22.08 -15.94
N LEU A 273 14.99 21.91 -14.83
CA LEU A 273 14.40 21.99 -13.50
C LEU A 273 13.67 23.33 -13.23
N PRO A 274 14.22 24.51 -13.58
CA PRO A 274 13.51 25.77 -13.38
C PRO A 274 12.19 25.84 -14.16
N VAL A 275 12.18 25.34 -15.40
CA VAL A 275 10.99 25.32 -16.26
C VAL A 275 9.90 24.44 -15.66
N ILE A 276 10.27 23.26 -15.15
CA ILE A 276 9.33 22.36 -14.47
C ILE A 276 8.76 23.01 -13.20
N LEU A 277 9.60 23.66 -12.39
CA LEU A 277 9.15 24.30 -11.16
C LEU A 277 8.18 25.47 -11.44
N GLU A 278 8.45 26.27 -12.48
CA GLU A 278 7.57 27.34 -12.94
C GLU A 278 6.23 26.78 -13.45
N PHE A 279 6.26 25.72 -14.26
CA PHE A 279 5.07 24.99 -14.68
C PHE A 279 4.23 24.52 -13.47
N LEU A 280 4.87 23.93 -12.46
CA LEU A 280 4.17 23.49 -11.25
C LEU A 280 3.57 24.67 -10.45
N ASP A 281 4.23 25.82 -10.41
CA ASP A 281 3.67 27.05 -9.82
C ASP A 281 2.40 27.51 -10.56
N ASP A 282 2.42 27.47 -11.89
CA ASP A 282 1.28 27.90 -12.71
C ASP A 282 0.11 26.92 -12.67
N VAL A 283 0.39 25.62 -12.74
CA VAL A 283 -0.61 24.59 -12.48
C VAL A 283 -1.20 24.76 -11.09
N GLY A 284 -0.38 25.06 -10.07
CA GLY A 284 -0.86 25.33 -8.71
C GLY A 284 -1.85 26.49 -8.62
N LYS A 285 -1.64 27.57 -9.39
CA LYS A 285 -2.50 28.76 -9.41
C LYS A 285 -3.81 28.57 -10.18
N GLY A 286 -3.97 27.49 -10.95
CA GLY A 286 -5.15 27.33 -11.82
C GLY A 286 -4.91 27.65 -13.28
N ASN A 287 -3.69 28.01 -13.66
CA ASN A 287 -3.37 28.36 -15.04
C ASN A 287 -3.12 27.06 -15.83
N GLN A 288 -4.19 26.47 -16.37
CA GLN A 288 -4.14 25.23 -17.15
C GLN A 288 -4.17 25.45 -18.66
N SER A 289 -4.07 26.70 -19.13
CA SER A 289 -4.21 26.96 -20.56
C SER A 289 -2.98 26.49 -21.32
N ALA A 290 -3.18 25.72 -22.39
CA ALA A 290 -2.15 25.40 -23.39
C ALA A 290 -1.43 26.67 -23.93
N SER A 291 -2.07 27.84 -23.86
CA SER A 291 -1.48 29.15 -24.18
C SER A 291 -0.51 29.71 -23.13
N ALA A 292 -0.45 29.15 -21.91
CA ALA A 292 0.52 29.52 -20.89
C ALA A 292 1.92 28.92 -21.16
N PHE A 293 2.01 27.96 -22.09
CA PHE A 293 3.26 27.32 -22.50
C PHE A 293 3.99 28.08 -23.63
N GLY A 294 3.53 29.30 -23.97
CA GLY A 294 4.26 30.19 -24.89
C GLY A 294 4.25 29.77 -26.36
N PHE A 295 3.15 29.18 -26.84
CA PHE A 295 2.91 28.91 -28.27
C PHE A 295 1.67 29.64 -28.77
#